data_AF-A0A2B7XWM1-F1
#
_entry.id   AF-A0A2B7XWM1-F1
#
_cell.length_a   1.000
_cell.length_b   1.000
_cell.length_c   1.000
_cell.angle_alpha   90.00
_cell.angle_beta   90.00
_cell.angle_gamma   90.00
#
_symmetry.space_group_name_H-M   'P 1'
#
loop_
_entity.id
_entity.type
_entity.pdbx_description
1 polymer ?
#
loop_
_entity_poly.entity_id
_entity_poly.type
_entity_poly.pdbx_seq_one_letter_code
_entity_poly.pdbx_strand_id
1 'polypeptide(L)'
;MSEKLPQGPGVPGVSVIWPALQATEVRPNFRRPGGASRWHTYLVHERQPAGVTHLHNDTVPTIEGDALWASGYAAYEKLSPNFRKIIDGKTAIYRSAHPYLDRNDPNAGPKYVEREQPIVGLDKAESDLILGYLCDVYEKNVDIQVRFKWTPRTIALWDNRITIHNASWDHEGNQPRHGTRVTSLAERPFSDTDAPTRRQKLGLTGPDE
;
A
#
# COMPACT_ATOMS: atom_id res chain seq x y z
N MET A 1 -14.45 -7.44 -8.65
CA MET A 1 -14.31 -6.10 -9.26
C MET A 1 -14.37 -6.24 -10.77
N SER A 2 -15.02 -5.32 -11.50
CA SER A 2 -14.72 -5.15 -12.94
C SER A 2 -13.73 -4.00 -13.09
N GLU A 3 -12.48 -4.32 -13.38
CA GLU A 3 -11.52 -3.33 -13.85
C GLU A 3 -11.91 -2.97 -15.29
N LYS A 4 -12.66 -1.88 -15.45
CA LYS A 4 -12.99 -1.36 -16.78
C LYS A 4 -11.85 -0.46 -17.19
N LEU A 5 -11.13 -0.87 -18.25
CA LEU A 5 -10.28 0.00 -19.04
C LEU A 5 -11.20 0.92 -19.87
N PRO A 6 -11.37 2.22 -19.58
CA PRO A 6 -11.97 3.17 -20.51
C PRO A 6 -11.14 3.19 -21.81
N GLN A 7 -11.66 2.57 -22.86
CA GLN A 7 -11.08 2.58 -24.21
C GLN A 7 -11.36 3.93 -24.88
N GLY A 8 -10.65 4.98 -24.44
CA GLY A 8 -10.50 6.21 -25.21
C GLY A 8 -9.46 6.01 -26.31
N PRO A 9 -9.74 6.34 -27.59
CA PRO A 9 -8.74 6.27 -28.65
C PRO A 9 -7.50 7.09 -28.28
N GLY A 10 -6.34 6.43 -28.19
CA GLY A 10 -5.07 7.07 -27.86
C GLY A 10 -4.68 7.13 -26.37
N VAL A 11 -5.45 6.53 -25.44
CA VAL A 11 -5.11 6.52 -24.00
C VAL A 11 -4.92 5.10 -23.43
N PRO A 12 -3.91 4.33 -23.90
CA PRO A 12 -3.59 3.03 -23.31
C PRO A 12 -3.07 3.18 -21.88
N GLY A 13 -3.63 2.42 -20.93
CA GLY A 13 -3.08 2.27 -19.57
C GLY A 13 -3.89 2.86 -18.41
N VAL A 14 -5.09 3.42 -18.65
CA VAL A 14 -5.98 3.85 -17.56
C VAL A 14 -6.87 2.69 -17.11
N SER A 15 -6.71 2.23 -15.87
CA SER A 15 -7.61 1.28 -15.21
C SER A 15 -8.53 1.99 -14.22
N VAL A 16 -9.85 1.86 -14.40
CA VAL A 16 -10.84 2.40 -13.46
C VAL A 16 -11.28 1.31 -12.48
N ILE A 17 -10.94 1.51 -11.21
CA ILE A 17 -11.39 0.69 -10.09
C ILE A 17 -12.60 1.38 -9.44
N TRP A 18 -13.80 0.82 -9.63
CA TRP A 18 -15.04 1.34 -9.04
C TRP A 18 -15.49 0.48 -7.84
N PRO A 19 -15.39 0.96 -6.59
CA PRO A 19 -15.60 0.10 -5.40
C PRO A 19 -17.07 -0.23 -5.07
N ALA A 20 -18.06 0.33 -5.77
CA ALA A 20 -19.48 0.19 -5.38
C ALA A 20 -19.96 -1.28 -5.33
N LEU A 21 -19.36 -2.17 -6.12
CA LEU A 21 -19.64 -3.61 -6.08
C LEU A 21 -19.10 -4.30 -4.82
N GLN A 22 -18.08 -3.75 -4.16
CA GLN A 22 -17.56 -4.28 -2.89
C GLN A 22 -18.37 -3.78 -1.70
N ALA A 23 -18.96 -2.59 -1.80
CA ALA A 23 -19.82 -2.01 -0.75
C ALA A 23 -21.08 -2.86 -0.48
N THR A 24 -21.45 -3.75 -1.40
CA THR A 24 -22.59 -4.67 -1.26
C THR A 24 -22.24 -6.02 -0.62
N GLU A 25 -20.97 -6.40 -0.54
CA GLU A 25 -20.56 -7.75 -0.10
C GLU A 25 -20.32 -7.86 1.42
N VAL A 26 -19.75 -6.83 2.05
CA VAL A 26 -19.50 -6.80 3.51
C VAL A 26 -19.80 -5.39 4.05
N ARG A 27 -20.74 -5.28 4.99
CA ARG A 27 -21.00 -4.00 5.66
C ARG A 27 -19.86 -3.66 6.63
N PRO A 28 -19.20 -2.48 6.51
CA PRO A 28 -18.18 -2.06 7.44
C PRO A 28 -18.78 -1.76 8.83
N ASN A 29 -17.96 -1.86 9.86
CA ASN A 29 -18.26 -1.43 11.22
C ASN A 29 -16.95 -1.12 11.97
N PHE A 30 -17.05 -0.55 13.17
CA PHE A 30 -15.90 -0.12 13.99
C PHE A 30 -14.81 -1.20 14.15
N ARG A 31 -15.18 -2.48 14.31
CA ARG A 31 -14.24 -3.60 14.47
C ARG A 31 -13.70 -4.16 13.15
N ARG A 32 -14.36 -3.85 12.03
CA ARG A 32 -14.02 -4.32 10.68
C ARG A 32 -14.24 -3.16 9.69
N PRO A 33 -13.38 -2.14 9.72
CA PRO A 33 -13.48 -1.03 8.79
C PRO A 33 -13.21 -1.52 7.36
N GLY A 34 -13.99 -1.02 6.41
CA GLY A 34 -13.95 -1.47 5.01
C GLY A 34 -12.87 -0.76 4.17
N GLY A 35 -12.74 -1.18 2.91
CA GLY A 35 -11.91 -0.49 1.92
C GLY A 35 -10.44 -0.35 2.33
N ALA A 36 -9.90 0.88 2.21
CA ALA A 36 -8.49 1.21 2.38
C ALA A 36 -8.04 1.41 3.84
N SER A 37 -8.80 0.89 4.82
CA SER A 37 -8.64 1.17 6.26
C SER A 37 -7.67 0.23 6.99
N ARG A 38 -6.96 -0.62 6.25
CA ARG A 38 -5.80 -1.38 6.73
C ARG A 38 -4.53 -0.72 6.20
N TRP A 39 -3.40 -0.89 6.88
CA TRP A 39 -2.13 -0.46 6.32
C TRP A 39 -1.80 -1.27 5.06
N HIS A 40 -1.46 -0.58 3.99
CA HIS A 40 -1.15 -1.19 2.70
C HIS A 40 -0.30 -0.28 1.82
N THR A 41 0.32 -0.90 0.82
CA THR A 41 0.91 -0.24 -0.34
C THR A 41 0.06 -0.64 -1.56
N TYR A 42 -0.24 0.30 -2.46
CA TYR A 42 -1.12 0.02 -3.60
C TYR A 42 -0.49 -0.95 -4.60
N LEU A 43 -1.32 -1.87 -5.12
CA LEU A 43 -1.01 -2.74 -6.27
C LEU A 43 0.32 -3.52 -6.19
N VAL A 44 0.75 -3.92 -5.00
CA VAL A 44 1.98 -4.72 -4.77
C VAL A 44 1.99 -6.11 -5.44
N HIS A 45 0.81 -6.63 -5.77
CA HIS A 45 0.62 -7.87 -6.53
C HIS A 45 0.69 -7.67 -8.06
N GLU A 46 0.96 -6.46 -8.54
CA GLU A 46 1.18 -6.21 -9.97
C GLU A 46 2.64 -6.38 -10.37
N ARG A 47 2.87 -6.70 -11.65
CA ARG A 47 4.24 -6.88 -12.19
C ARG A 47 5.03 -5.57 -12.16
N GLN A 48 4.34 -4.47 -12.40
CA GLN A 48 4.80 -3.10 -12.18
C GLN A 48 3.83 -2.51 -11.14
N PRO A 49 4.23 -2.43 -9.86
CA PRO A 49 3.36 -1.94 -8.80
C PRO A 49 3.06 -0.45 -8.98
N ALA A 50 2.18 0.08 -8.14
CA ALA A 50 1.88 1.51 -8.14
C ALA A 50 3.13 2.34 -7.76
N GLY A 51 3.41 3.38 -8.56
CA GLY A 51 4.43 4.39 -8.33
C GLY A 51 3.85 5.63 -7.64
N VAL A 52 4.01 6.81 -8.23
CA VAL A 52 3.44 8.04 -7.65
C VAL A 52 1.91 7.98 -7.72
N THR A 53 1.25 8.28 -6.61
CA THR A 53 -0.20 8.39 -6.53
C THR A 53 -0.60 9.79 -6.06
N HIS A 54 -1.61 10.38 -6.70
CA HIS A 54 -2.36 11.50 -6.14
C HIS A 54 -3.73 11.03 -5.63
N LEU A 55 -4.20 11.64 -4.54
CA LEU A 55 -5.58 11.55 -4.07
C LEU A 55 -6.11 12.96 -3.77
N HIS A 56 -7.22 13.31 -4.41
CA HIS A 56 -8.06 14.45 -4.06
C HIS A 56 -9.35 13.94 -3.42
N ASN A 57 -9.75 14.45 -2.25
CA ASN A 57 -11.06 14.13 -1.68
C ASN A 57 -12.09 15.18 -2.10
N ASP A 58 -12.99 14.79 -2.99
CA ASP A 58 -14.12 15.59 -3.49
C ASP A 58 -15.21 15.78 -2.42
N THR A 59 -15.29 14.88 -1.43
CA THR A 59 -16.15 15.02 -0.24
C THR A 59 -15.40 14.55 0.99
N VAL A 60 -15.37 15.38 2.04
CA VAL A 60 -14.62 15.17 3.28
C VAL A 60 -15.59 15.32 4.47
N PRO A 61 -15.60 14.39 5.44
CA PRO A 61 -16.30 14.56 6.71
C PRO A 61 -15.86 15.84 7.46
N THR A 62 -16.75 16.49 8.21
CA THR A 62 -16.40 17.69 9.00
C THR A 62 -15.47 17.37 10.19
N ILE A 63 -15.50 16.13 10.65
CA ILE A 63 -14.68 15.54 11.72
C ILE A 63 -14.24 14.16 11.21
N GLU A 64 -13.03 13.71 11.59
CA GLU A 64 -12.50 12.39 11.23
C GLU A 64 -12.33 12.15 9.71
N GLY A 65 -12.04 10.91 9.30
CA GLY A 65 -11.79 10.55 7.89
C GLY A 65 -10.37 10.85 7.40
N ASP A 66 -9.43 11.01 8.34
CA ASP A 66 -8.02 11.30 8.09
C ASP A 66 -7.33 10.21 7.25
N ALA A 67 -6.15 10.51 6.71
CA ALA A 67 -5.28 9.50 6.12
C ALA A 67 -3.92 9.50 6.81
N LEU A 68 -3.32 8.32 6.95
CA LEU A 68 -2.01 8.13 7.57
C LEU A 68 -1.05 7.53 6.54
N TRP A 69 0.20 7.98 6.54
CA TRP A 69 1.29 7.41 5.74
C TRP A 69 2.50 7.16 6.64
N ALA A 70 3.19 6.05 6.44
CA ALA A 70 4.42 5.66 7.09
C ALA A 70 5.56 5.57 6.08
N SER A 71 6.73 6.12 6.43
CA SER A 71 7.93 6.11 5.60
C SER A 71 8.60 4.74 5.60
N GLY A 72 8.63 4.06 4.45
CA GLY A 72 9.29 2.77 4.27
C GLY A 72 10.81 2.84 4.47
N TYR A 73 11.45 3.95 4.07
CA TYR A 73 12.87 4.19 4.38
C TYR A 73 13.11 4.21 5.88
N ALA A 74 12.29 4.96 6.62
CA ALA A 74 12.47 5.09 8.06
C ALA A 74 12.08 3.80 8.79
N ALA A 75 11.12 3.03 8.29
CA ALA A 75 10.81 1.69 8.79
C ALA A 75 12.02 0.75 8.67
N TYR A 76 12.70 0.72 7.52
CA TYR A 76 13.93 -0.06 7.35
C TYR A 76 15.08 0.44 8.24
N GLU A 77 15.22 1.77 8.37
CA GLU A 77 16.25 2.39 9.21
C GLU A 77 16.01 2.13 10.72
N LYS A 78 14.76 1.90 11.15
CA LYS A 78 14.43 1.47 12.53
C LYS A 78 14.85 0.02 12.86
N LEU A 79 15.12 -0.81 11.86
CA LEU A 79 15.62 -2.18 12.07
C LEU A 79 17.09 -2.13 12.50
N SER A 80 17.47 -2.99 13.45
CA SER A 80 18.87 -3.12 13.85
C SER A 80 19.74 -3.67 12.70
N PRO A 81 21.03 -3.34 12.63
CA PRO A 81 21.92 -3.84 11.58
C PRO A 81 21.96 -5.38 11.47
N ASN A 82 21.73 -6.10 12.57
CA ASN A 82 21.64 -7.56 12.55
C ASN A 82 20.28 -8.07 12.05
N PHE A 83 19.19 -7.33 12.26
CA PHE A 83 17.88 -7.70 11.70
C PHE A 83 17.80 -7.40 10.21
N ARG A 84 18.41 -6.30 9.73
CA ARG A 84 18.56 -6.00 8.28
C ARG A 84 19.19 -7.19 7.56
N LYS A 85 20.35 -7.68 8.02
CA LYS A 85 21.03 -8.90 7.51
C LYS A 85 20.15 -10.17 7.48
N ILE A 86 19.10 -10.26 8.31
CA ILE A 86 18.16 -11.39 8.25
C ILE A 86 17.20 -11.23 7.07
N ILE A 87 16.67 -10.04 6.83
CA ILE A 87 15.64 -9.80 5.79
C ILE A 87 16.23 -9.52 4.41
N ASP A 88 17.44 -8.98 4.34
CA ASP A 88 18.13 -8.63 3.10
C ASP A 88 18.28 -9.88 2.19
N GLY A 89 17.94 -9.73 0.91
CA GLY A 89 18.07 -10.78 -0.10
C GLY A 89 16.99 -11.89 -0.13
N LYS A 90 15.96 -11.88 0.73
CA LYS A 90 14.85 -12.87 0.69
C LYS A 90 13.76 -12.49 -0.37
N THR A 91 12.82 -13.39 -0.79
CA THR A 91 11.83 -13.21 -1.94
C THR A 91 10.25 -13.45 -1.77
N ALA A 92 9.47 -12.62 -1.04
CA ALA A 92 8.06 -12.79 -0.59
C ALA A 92 6.95 -12.81 -1.61
N ILE A 93 5.89 -13.56 -1.31
CA ILE A 93 4.67 -13.64 -2.10
C ILE A 93 3.65 -12.60 -1.63
N TYR A 94 3.48 -11.55 -2.44
CA TYR A 94 2.36 -10.61 -2.33
C TYR A 94 1.16 -11.14 -3.10
N ARG A 95 0.02 -11.26 -2.41
CA ARG A 95 -1.25 -11.72 -2.96
C ARG A 95 -2.24 -10.57 -3.07
N SER A 96 -3.05 -10.56 -4.13
CA SER A 96 -4.14 -9.61 -4.28
C SER A 96 -5.17 -9.73 -3.15
N ALA A 97 -5.72 -8.60 -2.70
CA ALA A 97 -6.76 -8.59 -1.66
C ALA A 97 -8.08 -9.25 -2.12
N HIS A 98 -8.28 -9.34 -3.44
CA HIS A 98 -9.46 -9.90 -4.09
C HIS A 98 -9.06 -10.71 -5.32
N PRO A 99 -9.87 -11.68 -5.76
CA PRO A 99 -9.61 -12.39 -7.00
C PRO A 99 -10.11 -11.59 -8.21
N TYR A 100 -9.42 -11.76 -9.34
CA TYR A 100 -9.69 -11.11 -10.63
C TYR A 100 -10.17 -12.16 -11.64
N LEU A 101 -11.06 -11.77 -12.55
CA LEU A 101 -11.40 -12.61 -13.71
C LEU A 101 -10.25 -12.56 -14.72
N ASP A 102 -9.93 -13.69 -15.34
CA ASP A 102 -9.03 -13.71 -16.49
C ASP A 102 -9.73 -13.02 -17.67
N ARG A 103 -9.03 -12.08 -18.32
CA ARG A 103 -9.56 -11.37 -19.49
C ARG A 103 -9.73 -12.30 -20.70
N ASN A 104 -8.86 -13.30 -20.82
CA ASN A 104 -8.83 -14.23 -21.95
C ASN A 104 -9.73 -15.45 -21.71
N ASP A 105 -10.01 -15.77 -20.45
CA ASP A 105 -10.99 -16.79 -20.05
C ASP A 105 -11.85 -16.31 -18.86
N PRO A 106 -12.85 -15.46 -19.09
CA PRO A 106 -13.72 -14.96 -18.03
C PRO A 106 -14.61 -16.05 -17.41
N ASN A 107 -14.70 -17.23 -18.03
CA ASN A 107 -15.53 -18.35 -17.57
C ASN A 107 -14.78 -19.29 -16.61
N ALA A 108 -13.44 -19.27 -16.59
CA ALA A 108 -12.61 -20.02 -15.62
C ALA A 108 -12.80 -19.60 -14.15
N GLY A 109 -13.60 -18.56 -13.88
CA GLY A 109 -13.83 -18.01 -12.55
C GLY A 109 -12.69 -17.12 -12.05
N PRO A 110 -12.92 -16.38 -10.95
CA PRO A 110 -11.98 -15.38 -10.48
C PRO A 110 -10.81 -16.03 -9.71
N LYS A 111 -9.58 -15.63 -10.03
CA LYS A 111 -8.33 -16.13 -9.44
C LYS A 111 -7.58 -15.04 -8.70
N TYR A 112 -6.90 -15.39 -7.62
CA TYR A 112 -5.99 -14.44 -6.95
C TYR A 112 -4.73 -14.24 -7.80
N VAL A 113 -4.22 -13.00 -7.80
CA VAL A 113 -2.94 -12.68 -8.43
C VAL A 113 -1.88 -12.69 -7.34
N GLU A 114 -0.85 -13.53 -7.54
CA GLU A 114 0.30 -13.63 -6.66
C GLU A 114 1.57 -13.20 -7.40
N ARG A 115 2.45 -12.49 -6.69
CA ARG A 115 3.77 -12.07 -7.19
C ARG A 115 4.81 -12.22 -6.09
N GLU A 116 5.91 -12.84 -6.47
CA GLU A 116 7.15 -12.77 -5.72
C GLU A 116 7.79 -11.37 -5.88
N GLN A 117 7.95 -10.69 -4.74
CA GLN A 117 8.75 -9.49 -4.45
C GLN A 117 9.76 -9.90 -3.35
N PRO A 118 10.38 -9.03 -2.51
CA PRO A 118 11.27 -9.47 -1.40
C PRO A 118 10.62 -10.05 -0.09
N ILE A 119 11.25 -11.08 0.53
CA ILE A 119 10.98 -12.03 1.70
C ILE A 119 10.34 -13.50 1.59
N VAL A 120 11.07 -14.53 1.13
CA VAL A 120 10.78 -16.02 1.10
C VAL A 120 12.03 -16.78 1.55
N GLY A 121 11.85 -18.03 2.01
CA GLY A 121 12.94 -18.96 2.34
C GLY A 121 13.00 -19.33 3.83
N LEU A 122 11.86 -19.22 4.51
CA LEU A 122 11.67 -19.45 5.95
C LEU A 122 10.51 -20.42 6.16
N ASP A 123 10.43 -21.04 7.33
CA ASP A 123 9.21 -21.77 7.69
C ASP A 123 8.03 -20.80 7.94
N LYS A 124 6.81 -21.34 8.04
CA LYS A 124 5.61 -20.50 8.17
C LYS A 124 5.58 -19.70 9.48
N ALA A 125 6.01 -20.28 10.60
CA ALA A 125 6.02 -19.61 11.90
C ALA A 125 7.13 -18.55 11.98
N GLU A 126 8.31 -18.83 11.42
CA GLU A 126 9.37 -17.82 11.24
C GLU A 126 8.90 -16.64 10.38
N SER A 127 8.25 -16.95 9.25
CA SER A 127 7.70 -15.95 8.32
C SER A 127 6.61 -15.10 8.97
N ASP A 128 5.64 -15.73 9.65
CA ASP A 128 4.58 -15.04 10.39
C ASP A 128 5.17 -14.09 11.47
N LEU A 129 6.21 -14.52 12.18
CA LEU A 129 6.89 -13.74 13.22
C LEU A 129 7.65 -12.53 12.64
N ILE A 130 8.44 -12.75 11.57
CA ILE A 130 9.20 -11.67 10.92
C ILE A 130 8.25 -10.66 10.24
N LEU A 131 7.24 -11.14 9.51
CA LEU A 131 6.25 -10.25 8.89
C LEU A 131 5.43 -9.50 9.94
N GLY A 132 5.03 -10.14 11.04
CA GLY A 132 4.36 -9.48 12.16
C GLY A 132 5.19 -8.36 12.78
N TYR A 133 6.49 -8.59 12.99
CA TYR A 133 7.41 -7.56 13.48
C TYR A 133 7.62 -6.42 12.47
N LEU A 134 7.77 -6.73 11.18
CA LEU A 134 7.91 -5.72 10.13
C LEU A 134 6.65 -4.84 10.01
N CYS A 135 5.46 -5.43 10.18
CA CYS A 135 4.21 -4.68 10.30
C CYS A 135 4.24 -3.75 11.53
N ASP A 136 4.56 -4.30 12.71
CA ASP A 136 4.63 -3.53 13.96
C ASP A 136 5.53 -2.29 13.86
N VAL A 137 6.66 -2.39 13.16
CA VAL A 137 7.60 -1.26 12.94
C VAL A 137 6.94 -0.06 12.26
N TYR A 138 6.02 -0.26 11.30
CA TYR A 138 5.31 0.86 10.67
C TYR A 138 3.94 1.15 11.28
N GLU A 139 3.25 0.17 11.88
CA GLU A 139 1.92 0.39 12.47
C GLU A 139 1.98 1.08 13.84
N LYS A 140 2.95 0.70 14.69
CA LYS A 140 3.03 1.14 16.09
C LYS A 140 3.97 2.32 16.32
N ASN A 141 4.76 2.71 15.32
CA ASN A 141 5.74 3.76 15.46
C ASN A 141 5.27 5.10 14.87
N VAL A 142 4.88 6.02 15.75
CA VAL A 142 4.35 7.34 15.37
C VAL A 142 5.40 8.29 14.79
N ASP A 143 6.70 8.08 15.03
CA ASP A 143 7.74 9.03 14.58
C ASP A 143 8.12 8.91 13.09
N ILE A 144 7.69 7.82 12.44
CA ILE A 144 7.81 7.63 10.98
C ILE A 144 6.48 7.83 10.24
N GLN A 145 5.42 8.21 10.97
CA GLN A 145 4.07 8.41 10.44
C GLN A 145 3.73 9.90 10.29
N VAL A 146 2.96 10.22 9.26
CA VAL A 146 2.20 11.48 9.16
C VAL A 146 0.71 11.16 9.12
N ARG A 147 -0.06 11.78 10.03
CA ARG A 147 -1.54 11.79 10.00
C ARG A 147 -2.01 13.10 9.40
N PHE A 148 -2.64 13.03 8.23
CA PHE A 148 -3.16 14.19 7.52
C PHE A 148 -4.66 14.34 7.75
N LYS A 149 -5.05 15.51 8.28
CA LYS A 149 -6.45 15.93 8.34
C LYS A 149 -6.85 16.59 7.04
N TRP A 150 -7.83 16.00 6.36
CA TRP A 150 -8.32 16.51 5.09
C TRP A 150 -9.11 17.82 5.26
N THR A 151 -8.94 18.72 4.29
CA THR A 151 -9.77 19.91 4.11
C THR A 151 -10.20 20.00 2.64
N PRO A 152 -11.32 20.68 2.33
CA PRO A 152 -11.79 20.82 0.95
C PRO A 152 -10.71 21.38 0.02
N ARG A 153 -10.60 20.83 -1.19
CA ARG A 153 -9.61 21.18 -2.23
C ARG A 153 -8.16 20.79 -1.91
N THR A 154 -7.89 20.00 -0.87
CA THR A 154 -6.55 19.46 -0.65
C THR A 154 -6.28 18.20 -1.47
N ILE A 155 -5.09 18.11 -2.04
CA ILE A 155 -4.57 16.95 -2.77
C ILE A 155 -3.35 16.43 -2.02
N ALA A 156 -3.29 15.12 -1.77
CA ALA A 156 -2.08 14.45 -1.30
C ALA A 156 -1.38 13.76 -2.48
N LEU A 157 -0.06 13.87 -2.57
CA LEU A 157 0.79 13.08 -3.47
C LEU A 157 1.84 12.34 -2.64
N TRP A 158 2.07 11.07 -2.97
CA TRP A 158 3.13 10.28 -2.35
C TRP A 158 3.69 9.24 -3.32
N ASP A 159 4.89 8.76 -3.02
CA ASP A 159 5.55 7.68 -3.76
C ASP A 159 5.24 6.34 -3.12
N ASN A 160 4.38 5.56 -3.76
CA ASN A 160 3.92 4.27 -3.25
C ASN A 160 5.04 3.21 -3.24
N ARG A 161 6.19 3.42 -3.89
CA ARG A 161 7.35 2.51 -3.79
C ARG A 161 7.97 2.50 -2.38
N ILE A 162 7.80 3.58 -1.63
CA ILE A 162 8.47 3.81 -0.33
C ILE A 162 7.52 4.27 0.77
N THR A 163 6.21 4.07 0.59
CA THR A 163 5.18 4.50 1.54
C THR A 163 4.15 3.40 1.78
N ILE A 164 3.80 3.16 3.04
CA ILE A 164 2.67 2.34 3.47
C ILE A 164 1.62 3.29 4.05
N HIS A 165 0.33 3.11 3.75
CA HIS A 165 -0.70 4.08 4.15
C HIS A 165 -2.01 3.42 4.60
N ASN A 166 -2.83 4.22 5.28
CA ASN A 166 -4.11 3.83 5.85
C ASN A 166 -5.13 4.98 5.68
N ALA A 167 -6.37 4.66 5.31
CA ALA A 167 -7.48 5.62 5.35
C ALA A 167 -8.31 5.39 6.63
N SER A 168 -8.33 6.35 7.54
CA SER A 168 -9.02 6.22 8.82
C SER A 168 -10.54 6.13 8.62
N TRP A 169 -11.16 5.12 9.23
CA TRP A 169 -12.62 4.94 9.27
C TRP A 169 -13.21 5.37 10.62
N ASP A 170 -12.57 6.32 11.28
CA ASP A 170 -13.02 6.90 12.56
C ASP A 170 -14.38 7.62 12.45
N HIS A 171 -14.72 8.15 11.26
CA HIS A 171 -16.01 8.80 10.97
C HIS A 171 -17.23 7.85 10.92
N GLU A 172 -17.05 6.54 11.11
CA GLU A 172 -18.06 5.46 11.10
C GLU A 172 -19.06 5.43 9.92
N GLY A 173 -18.76 6.14 8.82
CA GLY A 173 -19.71 6.33 7.71
C GLY A 173 -20.87 7.29 8.02
N ASN A 174 -20.84 7.99 9.16
CA ASN A 174 -21.84 9.00 9.54
C ASN A 174 -21.88 10.20 8.59
N GLN A 175 -20.78 10.44 7.86
CA GLN A 175 -20.68 11.44 6.81
C GLN A 175 -20.04 10.84 5.55
N PRO A 176 -20.41 11.31 4.34
CA PRO A 176 -19.82 10.83 3.10
C PRO A 176 -18.34 11.23 3.01
N ARG A 177 -17.52 10.28 2.53
CA ARG A 177 -16.12 10.50 2.18
C ARG A 177 -15.89 9.97 0.78
N HIS A 178 -15.60 10.85 -0.17
CA HIS A 178 -15.37 10.51 -1.57
C HIS A 178 -14.12 11.21 -2.10
N GLY A 179 -13.43 10.57 -3.02
CA GLY A 179 -12.21 11.11 -3.59
C GLY A 179 -11.76 10.39 -4.85
N THR A 180 -11.17 11.16 -5.75
CA THR A 180 -10.58 10.72 -7.00
C THR A 180 -9.09 10.44 -6.79
N ARG A 181 -8.67 9.23 -7.17
CA ARG A 181 -7.27 8.76 -7.05
C ARG A 181 -6.70 8.45 -8.43
N VAL A 182 -5.52 8.99 -8.73
CA VAL A 182 -4.76 8.67 -9.95
C VAL A 182 -3.40 8.13 -9.55
N THR A 183 -3.03 6.98 -10.10
CA THR A 183 -1.81 6.24 -9.76
C THR A 183 -1.04 5.93 -11.03
N SER A 184 0.25 6.27 -11.08
CA SER A 184 1.15 5.82 -12.15
C SER A 184 1.66 4.40 -11.87
N LEU A 185 2.10 3.70 -12.92
CA LEU A 185 2.86 2.46 -12.77
C LEU A 185 4.34 2.79 -12.49
N ALA A 186 4.96 2.01 -11.61
CA ALA A 186 6.38 2.06 -11.32
C ALA A 186 7.20 1.17 -12.29
N GLU A 187 8.52 1.24 -12.14
CA GLU A 187 9.44 0.18 -12.52
C GLU A 187 9.12 -1.16 -11.83
N ARG A 188 9.66 -2.27 -12.36
CA ARG A 188 9.65 -3.55 -11.63
C ARG A 188 10.63 -3.46 -10.45
N PRO A 189 10.22 -3.82 -9.22
CA PRO A 189 11.14 -3.89 -8.09
C PRO A 189 12.29 -4.86 -8.34
N PHE A 190 13.47 -4.52 -7.84
CA PHE A 190 14.65 -5.37 -7.79
C PHE A 190 15.31 -5.22 -6.42
N SER A 191 16.06 -6.23 -6.00
CA SER A 191 16.88 -6.16 -4.79
C SER A 191 18.31 -5.77 -5.17
N ASP A 192 18.86 -4.81 -4.45
CA ASP A 192 20.27 -4.41 -4.50
C ASP A 192 20.72 -4.31 -3.04
N THR A 193 21.52 -5.28 -2.59
CA THR A 193 21.98 -5.39 -1.20
C THR A 193 23.15 -4.45 -0.89
N ASP A 194 23.82 -3.94 -1.93
CA ASP A 194 24.96 -3.03 -1.80
C ASP A 194 24.54 -1.56 -1.94
N ALA A 195 23.25 -1.30 -2.23
CA ALA A 195 22.67 0.03 -2.31
C ALA A 195 22.75 0.77 -0.95
N PRO A 196 23.34 1.97 -0.89
CA PRO A 196 23.41 2.71 0.36
C PRO A 196 22.02 3.23 0.79
N THR A 197 21.78 3.20 2.11
CA THR A 197 20.54 3.66 2.73
C THR A 197 20.26 5.14 2.44
N ARG A 198 19.04 5.60 2.69
CA ARG A 198 18.70 7.01 2.51
C ARG A 198 19.55 7.90 3.43
N ARG A 199 19.74 7.51 4.70
CA ARG A 199 20.63 8.23 5.63
C ARG A 199 22.08 8.25 5.19
N GLN A 200 22.62 7.16 4.63
CA GLN A 200 23.97 7.12 4.05
C GLN A 200 24.09 8.07 2.85
N LYS A 201 23.15 8.02 1.89
CA LYS A 201 23.12 8.93 0.73
C LYS A 201 22.98 10.41 1.10
N LEU A 202 22.40 10.72 2.27
CA LEU A 202 22.23 12.08 2.79
C LEU A 202 23.35 12.52 3.76
N GLY A 203 24.32 11.65 4.09
CA GLY A 203 25.38 11.97 5.05
C GLY A 203 24.88 12.12 6.50
N LEU A 204 23.80 11.43 6.86
CA LEU A 204 23.11 11.56 8.17
C LEU A 204 23.37 10.40 9.14
N THR A 205 24.27 9.48 8.82
CA THR A 205 24.64 8.32 9.66
C THR A 205 25.24 8.76 10.99
N GLY A 206 24.73 8.21 12.09
CA GLY A 206 25.29 8.42 13.43
C GLY A 206 26.52 7.52 13.70
N PRO A 207 27.20 7.71 14.84
CA PRO A 207 28.32 6.84 15.25
C PRO A 207 27.89 5.40 15.61
N ASP A 208 26.59 5.18 15.87
CA ASP A 208 26.00 3.89 16.26
C ASP A 208 25.25 3.17 15.11
N GLU A 209 25.44 3.60 13.86
CA GLU A 209 24.63 3.19 12.68
C GLU A 209 25.47 2.63 11.50
#